data_AF-A0A7K3DBP7-F1
#
_entry.id   AF-A0A7K3DBP7-F1
#
_cell.length_a   1.000
_cell.length_b   1.000
_cell.length_c   1.000
_cell.angle_alpha   90.00
_cell.angle_beta   90.00
_cell.angle_gamma   90.00
#
_symmetry.space_group_name_H-M   'P 1'
#
loop_
_entity.id
_entity.type
_entity.pdbx_description
1 polymer ?
#
loop_
_entity_poly.entity_id
_entity_poly.type
_entity_poly.pdbx_seq_one_letter_code
_entity_poly.pdbx_strand_id
1 'polypeptide(L)' 'GTVEVHSPGDASLALPGWTRGFVWVNGFNLGRYWSAGPQTTLYVPGPVLRAGANEVWVLELEEGGESVRLA' A
#
# COMPACT_ATOMS: atom_id res chain seq x y z
N GLY A 1 4.10 -5.88 -7.11
CA GLY A 1 5.40 -5.23 -7.35
C GLY A 1 6.23 -5.25 -6.08
N THR A 2 7.42 -4.65 -6.08
CA THR A 2 8.26 -4.52 -4.87
C THR A 2 8.62 -3.07 -4.57
N VAL A 3 8.82 -2.75 -3.29
CA VAL A 3 9.33 -1.46 -2.80
C VAL A 3 10.53 -1.69 -1.88
N GLU A 4 11.60 -0.93 -2.07
CA GLU A 4 12.78 -0.99 -1.21
C GLU A 4 12.59 -0.15 0.05
N VAL A 5 12.88 -0.72 1.22
CA VAL A 5 12.79 -0.05 2.53
C VAL A 5 14.12 -0.19 3.26
N HIS A 6 14.77 0.92 3.60
CA HIS A 6 16.06 0.86 4.30
C HIS A 6 15.92 0.69 5.82
N SER A 7 14.97 1.39 6.44
CA SER A 7 14.74 1.35 7.89
C SER A 7 13.27 1.07 8.15
N PRO A 8 12.88 -0.18 8.47
CA PRO A 8 11.49 -0.53 8.75
C PRO A 8 10.97 0.20 9.98
N GLY A 9 9.71 0.62 9.89
CA GLY A 9 8.95 1.29 10.94
C GLY A 9 7.51 1.43 10.49
N ASP A 10 6.64 1.94 11.36
CA ASP A 10 5.27 2.25 10.95
C ASP A 10 5.28 3.24 9.78
N ALA A 11 4.42 3.00 8.79
CA ALA A 11 4.38 3.78 7.56
C ALA A 11 2.94 3.96 7.06
N SER A 12 2.81 4.75 6.01
CA SER A 12 1.57 5.01 5.29
C SER A 12 1.71 4.64 3.83
N LEU A 13 0.72 3.95 3.27
CA LEU A 13 0.66 3.57 1.87
C LEU A 13 -0.39 4.42 1.15
N ALA A 14 0.04 5.15 0.12
CA ALA A 14 -0.79 5.96 -0.75
C ALA A 14 -0.90 5.35 -2.15
N LEU A 15 -2.07 5.51 -2.77
CA LEU A 15 -2.43 4.92 -4.07
C LEU A 15 -2.95 6.01 -5.03
N PRO A 16 -2.12 7.00 -5.41
CA PRO A 16 -2.54 8.03 -6.36
C PRO A 16 -2.94 7.43 -7.71
N GLY A 17 -4.07 7.91 -8.24
CA GLY A 17 -4.65 7.45 -9.50
C GLY A 17 -5.43 6.14 -9.43
N TRP A 18 -5.41 5.42 -8.30
CA TRP A 18 -6.23 4.22 -8.11
C TRP A 18 -7.64 4.59 -7.63
N THR A 19 -8.61 3.70 -7.86
CA THR A 19 -10.01 3.99 -7.57
C THR A 19 -10.49 3.27 -6.33
N ARG A 20 -10.56 1.92 -6.33
CA ARG A 20 -11.08 1.17 -5.19
C ARG A 20 -10.61 -0.28 -5.21
N GLY A 21 -10.19 -0.76 -4.04
CA GLY A 21 -9.70 -2.12 -3.95
C GLY A 21 -9.09 -2.51 -2.62
N PHE A 22 -8.16 -3.46 -2.66
CA PHE A 22 -7.45 -3.99 -1.49
C PHE A 22 -5.94 -4.00 -1.72
N VAL A 23 -5.18 -3.83 -0.64
CA VAL A 23 -3.70 -3.88 -0.68
C VAL A 23 -3.15 -4.88 0.30
N TRP A 24 -2.11 -5.59 -0.11
CA TRP A 24 -1.29 -6.43 0.74
C TRP A 24 0.17 -5.97 0.70
N VAL A 25 0.84 -6.07 1.85
CA VAL A 25 2.29 -5.89 1.97
C VAL A 25 2.86 -7.15 2.61
N ASN A 26 3.82 -7.80 1.95
CA ASN A 26 4.42 -9.07 2.37
C ASN A 26 3.37 -10.12 2.80
N GLY A 27 2.27 -10.23 2.05
CA GLY A 27 1.15 -11.14 2.34
C GLY A 27 0.18 -10.68 3.43
N PHE A 28 0.48 -9.61 4.17
CA PHE A 28 -0.44 -9.02 5.16
C PHE A 28 -1.45 -8.09 4.49
N ASN A 29 -2.75 -8.35 4.68
CA ASN A 29 -3.83 -7.54 4.11
C ASN A 29 -4.01 -6.24 4.90
N LEU A 30 -3.72 -5.09 4.28
CA LEU A 30 -3.90 -3.76 4.87
C LEU A 30 -5.37 -3.31 4.87
N GLY A 31 -6.21 -3.97 4.10
CA GLY A 31 -7.64 -3.68 3.97
C GLY A 31 -7.98 -2.90 2.71
N ARG A 32 -9.16 -2.27 2.76
CA ARG A 32 -9.78 -1.60 1.62
C ARG A 32 -9.30 -0.16 1.50
N TYR A 33 -8.94 0.27 0.29
CA TYR A 33 -8.83 1.69 -0.07
C TYR A 33 -9.99 2.11 -0.98
N TRP A 34 -10.31 3.41 -0.98
CA TRP A 34 -11.25 4.02 -1.92
C TRP A 34 -10.91 5.51 -2.08
N SER A 35 -10.70 5.95 -3.32
CA SER A 35 -10.39 7.34 -3.66
C SER A 35 -11.48 8.35 -3.26
N ALA A 36 -12.70 7.89 -3.00
CA ALA A 36 -13.79 8.71 -2.48
C ALA A 36 -13.50 9.33 -1.09
N GLY A 37 -12.51 8.80 -0.35
CA GLY A 37 -12.11 9.32 0.95
C GLY A 37 -13.10 9.01 2.09
N PRO A 38 -12.97 9.67 3.26
CA PRO A 38 -11.96 10.67 3.59
C PRO A 38 -10.56 10.09 3.80
N GLN A 39 -10.45 8.77 3.97
CA GLN A 39 -9.18 8.08 4.10
C GLN A 39 -8.44 8.05 2.76
N THR A 40 -7.24 8.63 2.71
CA THR A 40 -6.41 8.73 1.50
C THR A 40 -5.19 7.83 1.52
N THR A 41 -4.89 7.22 2.67
CA THR A 41 -3.76 6.30 2.89
C THR A 41 -4.18 5.10 3.75
N LEU A 42 -3.45 3.99 3.61
CA LEU A 42 -3.56 2.83 4.48
C LEU A 42 -2.39 2.82 5.46
N TYR A 43 -2.67 2.57 6.74
CA TYR A 43 -1.63 2.34 7.73
C TYR A 43 -0.90 1.03 7.45
N VAL A 44 0.43 1.06 7.49
CA VAL A 44 1.30 -0.11 7.36
C VAL A 44 2.01 -0.31 8.68
N PRO A 45 1.68 -1.37 9.45
CA PRO A 45 2.38 -1.67 10.69
C PRO A 45 3.85 -1.99 10.42
N GLY A 46 4.77 -1.41 11.20
CA GLY A 46 6.20 -1.65 11.08
C GLY A 46 6.61 -3.13 11.07
N PRO A 47 5.99 -4.02 11.88
CA PRO A 47 6.27 -5.45 11.84
C PRO A 47 5.96 -6.16 10.52
N VAL A 48 5.15 -5.55 9.64
CA VAL A 48 4.85 -6.08 8.30
C VAL A 48 5.99 -5.77 7.33
N LEU A 49 6.78 -4.72 7.59
CA LEU A 49 7.90 -4.31 6.75
C LEU A 49 9.21 -4.98 7.17
N ARG A 50 10.10 -5.17 6.19
CA ARG A 50 11.47 -5.66 6.39
C ARG A 50 12.46 -4.76 5.67
N ALA A 51 13.72 -4.76 6.12
CA ALA A 51 14.78 -4.06 5.40
C ALA A 51 15.00 -4.74 4.03
N GLY A 52 15.18 -3.94 2.99
CA GLY A 52 15.28 -4.38 1.60
C GLY A 52 13.92 -4.40 0.87
N ALA A 53 13.81 -5.28 -0.13
CA ALA A 53 12.60 -5.43 -0.94
C ALA A 53 11.40 -5.91 -0.12
N ASN A 54 10.27 -5.21 -0.23
CA ASN A 54 8.98 -5.60 0.32
C ASN A 54 8.00 -5.82 -0.84
N GLU A 55 7.23 -6.91 -0.78
CA GLU A 55 6.25 -7.21 -1.80
C GLU A 55 4.97 -6.41 -1.55
N VAL A 56 4.42 -5.83 -2.61
CA VAL A 56 3.14 -5.09 -2.57
C VAL A 56 2.22 -5.62 -3.65
N TRP A 57 1.04 -6.08 -3.25
CA TRP A 57 -0.04 -6.48 -4.14
C TRP A 57 -1.20 -5.51 -4.02
N VAL A 58 -1.74 -5.11 -5.16
CA VAL A 58 -2.95 -4.29 -5.24
C VAL A 58 -3.96 -5.03 -6.10
N LEU A 59 -5.15 -5.26 -5.55
CA LEU A 59 -6.32 -5.64 -6.33
C LEU A 59 -7.14 -4.38 -6.57
N GLU A 60 -7.23 -3.92 -7.82
CA GLU A 60 -8.10 -2.83 -8.26
C GLU A 60 -9.38 -3.40 -8.87
N LEU A 61 -10.51 -2.76 -8.57
CA LEU A 61 -11.83 -3.22 -8.98
C LEU A 61 -12.46 -2.35 -10.09
N GLU A 62 -11.89 -1.18 -10.35
CA GLU A 62 -12.35 -0.21 -11.33
C GLU A 62 -11.18 0.20 -12.25
N GLU A 63 -10.78 1.48 -12.27
CA GLU A 63 -9.71 1.98 -13.12
C GLU A 63 -8.34 1.86 -12.46
N GLY A 64 -7.36 1.37 -13.24
CA GLY A 64 -5.98 1.15 -12.80
C GLY A 64 -5.22 2.45 -12.51
N GLY A 65 -4.32 2.40 -11.52
CA GLY A 65 -3.67 3.60 -10.98
C GLY A 65 -2.28 3.95 -11.54
N GLU A 66 -1.75 5.06 -11.04
CA GLU A 66 -0.51 5.68 -11.51
C GLU A 66 0.71 5.12 -10.76
N SER A 67 0.67 5.13 -9.43
CA SER A 67 1.79 4.67 -8.60
C SER A 67 1.32 4.17 -7.23
N VAL A 68 2.19 3.41 -6.56
CA VAL A 68 2.04 3.04 -5.14
C VAL A 68 3.18 3.70 -4.39
N ARG A 69 2.87 4.44 -3.31
CA ARG A 69 3.87 5.18 -2.56
C ARG A 69 3.82 4.76 -1.09
N LEU A 70 4.97 4.39 -0.54
CA LEU A 70 5.16 4.08 0.88
C LEU A 70 5.95 5.23 1.51
N ALA A 71 5.40 5.85 2.56
CA ALA A 71 5.98 6.99 3.26
C ALA A 71 5.96 6.80 4.77
#